data_AF-A0A9X5C714-F1
#
_entry.id   AF-A0A9X5C714-F1
#
_cell.length_a   1.000
_cell.length_b   1.000
_cell.length_c   1.000
_cell.angle_alpha   90.00
_cell.angle_beta   90.00
_cell.angle_gamma   90.00
#
_symmetry.space_group_name_H-M   'P 1'
#
loop_
_entity.id
_entity.type
_entity.pdbx_description
1 polymer ?
#
loop_
_entity_poly.entity_id
_entity_poly.type
_entity_poly.pdbx_seq_one_letter_code
_entity_poly.pdbx_strand_id
1 'polypeptide(L)'
;MIIIRVVNEETKRKRTETFNKKRDEKAQKEIGNAYWNFIVESINEELTEKYNSNGMRRGVYFNFRCKCGKLISHRLSDVKNGHCKSCGCIKFNNPNRIENLTGKKFGKLTVIGRDVKRDFEQYKNGKNRVHWLCKCDCGNSKILSVTGYQLKSGHTKSCGCYASEQIAKRNKVHSIKQNLFIELDECKIAIKDENDNQCIIDKEDYDIIKNWYWRKIEKRGDINKGYWITNVKKDDKYNKSVLMIHQVIAEIKYGEYDSKSKVPDHLSRDTDDNRKCNIYLKSNQSNSHNRGLSKANTSGKTGVSYNKQKGLWTAYITVNYKTIHLGDFSDLNNAIRKRINAEKKYGFTCDDIVADYDEVMNE
;
A
#
# COMPACT_ATOMS: atom_id res chain seq x y z
N MET A 1 9.70 -85.51 13.06
CA MET A 1 9.16 -84.69 14.17
C MET A 1 9.96 -83.40 14.26
N ILE A 2 9.43 -82.27 13.80
CA ILE A 2 10.10 -80.97 13.89
C ILE A 2 9.88 -80.42 15.30
N ILE A 3 10.93 -80.32 16.11
CA ILE A 3 10.87 -79.72 17.44
C ILE A 3 10.79 -78.20 17.28
N ILE A 4 9.58 -77.64 17.33
CA ILE A 4 9.38 -76.19 17.42
C ILE A 4 9.73 -75.78 18.85
N ARG A 5 10.89 -75.15 19.06
CA ARG A 5 11.26 -74.54 20.34
C ARG A 5 10.32 -73.35 20.61
N VAL A 6 9.31 -73.56 21.45
CA VAL A 6 8.47 -72.48 21.98
C VAL A 6 9.29 -71.71 23.02
N VAL A 7 9.76 -70.51 22.66
CA VAL A 7 10.44 -69.60 23.59
C VAL A 7 9.39 -68.99 24.52
N ASN A 8 9.53 -69.14 25.84
CA ASN A 8 8.59 -68.56 26.80
C ASN A 8 8.61 -67.01 26.76
N GLU A 9 7.51 -66.39 27.18
CA GLU A 9 7.31 -64.93 27.12
C GLU A 9 8.37 -64.16 27.95
N GLU A 10 8.83 -64.73 29.06
CA GLU A 10 9.86 -64.12 29.90
C GLU A 10 11.22 -64.03 29.19
N THR A 11 11.57 -65.07 28.41
CA THR A 11 12.80 -65.09 27.60
C THR A 11 12.69 -64.10 26.43
N LYS A 12 11.50 -63.94 25.83
CA LYS A 12 11.26 -62.90 24.81
C LYS A 12 11.41 -61.49 25.39
N ARG A 13 10.94 -61.28 26.62
CA ARG A 13 11.07 -60.01 27.36
C ARG A 13 12.53 -59.69 27.67
N LYS A 14 13.29 -60.61 28.30
CA LYS A 14 14.72 -60.43 28.61
C LYS A 14 15.58 -60.19 27.35
N ARG A 15 15.28 -60.88 26.24
CA ARG A 15 15.95 -60.65 24.94
C ARG A 15 15.65 -59.26 24.39
N THR A 16 14.42 -58.79 24.53
CA THR A 16 14.01 -57.45 24.09
C THR A 16 14.70 -56.36 24.91
N GLU A 17 14.74 -56.50 26.24
CA GLU A 17 15.41 -55.55 27.14
C GLU A 17 16.91 -55.46 26.86
N THR A 18 17.58 -56.60 26.65
CA THR A 18 19.01 -56.64 26.29
C THR A 18 19.28 -55.99 24.94
N PHE A 19 18.40 -56.23 23.95
CA PHE A 19 18.52 -55.63 22.62
C PHE A 19 18.34 -54.10 22.65
N ASN A 20 17.36 -53.61 23.41
CA ASN A 20 17.12 -52.18 23.57
C ASN A 20 18.30 -51.50 24.26
N LYS A 21 18.83 -52.09 25.34
CA LYS A 21 20.01 -51.56 26.04
C LYS A 21 21.22 -51.40 25.12
N LYS A 22 21.57 -52.43 24.34
CA LYS A 22 22.69 -52.36 23.37
C LYS A 22 22.46 -51.34 22.25
N ARG A 23 21.20 -51.20 21.81
CA ARG A 23 20.81 -50.21 20.80
C ARG A 23 20.99 -48.79 21.33
N ASP A 24 20.60 -48.54 22.57
CA ASP A 24 20.62 -47.21 23.18
C ASP A 24 22.07 -46.78 23.52
N GLU A 25 22.91 -47.72 24.00
CA GLU A 25 24.36 -47.52 24.16
C GLU A 25 25.05 -47.16 22.82
N LYS A 26 24.64 -47.79 21.72
CA LYS A 26 25.16 -47.47 20.38
C LYS A 26 24.66 -46.10 19.89
N ALA A 27 23.42 -45.73 20.21
CA ALA A 27 22.85 -44.45 19.85
C ALA A 27 23.51 -43.29 20.60
N GLN A 28 23.86 -43.47 21.88
CA GLN A 28 24.53 -42.43 22.67
C GLN A 28 25.89 -42.02 22.09
N LYS A 29 26.63 -42.95 21.48
CA LYS A 29 27.91 -42.67 20.80
C LYS A 29 27.78 -41.78 19.56
N GLU A 30 26.57 -41.58 19.04
CA GLU A 30 26.35 -40.75 17.86
C GLU A 30 26.09 -39.28 18.21
N ILE A 31 25.87 -38.95 19.50
CA ILE A 31 25.68 -37.58 19.96
C ILE A 31 26.97 -36.78 19.75
N GLY A 32 26.85 -35.57 19.20
CA GLY A 32 27.98 -34.70 18.84
C GLY A 32 28.53 -34.92 17.43
N ASN A 33 28.22 -36.05 16.78
CA ASN A 33 28.67 -36.28 15.40
C ASN A 33 27.97 -35.34 14.41
N ALA A 34 28.74 -34.87 13.43
CA ALA A 34 28.25 -34.00 12.37
C ALA A 34 27.96 -34.79 11.09
N TYR A 35 26.77 -34.57 10.51
CA TYR A 35 26.36 -35.17 9.24
C TYR A 35 25.70 -34.11 8.36
N TRP A 36 26.22 -33.90 7.15
CA TRP A 36 25.75 -32.85 6.23
C TRP A 36 25.72 -31.45 6.89
N ASN A 37 24.54 -30.88 7.10
CA ASN A 37 24.34 -29.60 7.78
C ASN A 37 23.72 -29.76 9.17
N PHE A 38 23.92 -30.92 9.81
CA PHE A 38 23.41 -31.23 11.13
C PHE A 38 24.50 -31.65 12.10
N ILE A 39 24.26 -31.36 13.38
CA ILE A 39 24.94 -31.96 14.52
C ILE A 39 23.90 -32.78 15.27
N VAL A 40 24.23 -34.03 15.62
CA VAL A 40 23.38 -34.86 16.47
C VAL A 40 23.39 -34.26 17.88
N GLU A 41 22.26 -33.78 18.36
CA GLU A 41 22.17 -33.08 19.66
C GLU A 41 21.75 -34.01 20.79
N SER A 42 20.70 -34.81 20.56
CA SER A 42 20.21 -35.75 21.57
C SER A 42 19.47 -36.91 20.91
N ILE A 43 19.21 -37.95 21.69
CA ILE A 43 18.20 -38.96 21.33
C ILE A 43 16.82 -38.35 21.58
N ASN A 44 15.85 -38.66 20.71
CA ASN A 44 14.45 -38.30 20.91
C ASN A 44 13.69 -39.52 21.42
N GLU A 45 13.62 -39.66 22.75
CA GLU A 45 13.03 -40.82 23.43
C GLU A 45 11.52 -40.92 23.15
N GLU A 46 10.80 -39.80 23.21
CA GLU A 46 9.35 -39.73 22.96
C GLU A 46 8.96 -40.25 21.57
N LEU A 47 9.60 -39.77 20.51
CA LEU A 47 9.34 -40.25 19.14
C LEU A 47 9.81 -41.69 18.95
N THR A 48 10.88 -42.09 19.62
CA THR A 48 11.41 -43.46 19.58
C THR A 48 10.41 -44.43 20.20
N GLU A 49 9.85 -44.11 21.37
CA GLU A 49 8.85 -44.91 22.05
C GLU A 49 7.55 -44.99 21.25
N LYS A 50 7.02 -43.84 20.81
CA LYS A 50 5.80 -43.75 20.01
C LYS A 50 5.86 -44.57 18.72
N TYR A 51 7.03 -44.63 18.07
CA TYR A 51 7.19 -45.41 16.85
C TYR A 51 7.31 -46.91 17.16
N ASN A 52 8.01 -47.27 18.24
CA ASN A 52 8.17 -48.65 18.67
C ASN A 52 6.87 -49.27 19.24
N SER A 53 5.97 -48.46 19.81
CA SER A 53 4.66 -48.91 20.32
C SER A 53 3.68 -49.31 19.23
N ASN A 54 3.85 -48.80 18.00
CA ASN A 54 2.97 -49.09 16.85
C ASN A 54 3.26 -50.44 16.16
N GLY A 55 3.82 -51.42 16.88
CA GLY A 55 4.10 -52.77 16.35
C GLY A 55 5.26 -52.87 15.35
N MET A 56 5.87 -51.74 14.95
CA MET A 56 7.06 -51.70 14.09
C MET A 56 8.31 -51.42 14.93
N ARG A 57 9.10 -52.45 15.25
CA ARG A 57 10.43 -52.26 15.87
C ARG A 57 11.46 -51.78 14.85
N ARG A 58 11.49 -50.49 14.55
CA ARG A 58 12.41 -49.94 13.54
C ARG A 58 12.98 -48.56 13.94
N GLY A 59 14.01 -48.60 14.78
CA GLY A 59 15.03 -47.54 14.87
C GLY A 59 14.94 -46.59 16.06
N VAL A 60 16.00 -45.81 16.24
CA VAL A 60 16.13 -44.71 17.22
C VAL A 60 16.02 -43.38 16.47
N TYR A 61 15.19 -42.47 17.00
CA TYR A 61 15.09 -41.11 16.50
C TYR A 61 16.07 -40.21 17.23
N PHE A 62 16.65 -39.27 16.49
CA PHE A 62 17.59 -38.29 17.02
C PHE A 62 17.06 -36.89 16.76
N ASN A 63 17.34 -35.99 17.70
CA ASN A 63 17.23 -34.56 17.50
C ASN A 63 18.51 -34.05 16.86
N PHE A 64 18.36 -33.42 15.70
CA PHE A 64 19.45 -32.83 14.94
C PHE A 64 19.34 -31.32 14.99
N ARG A 65 20.44 -30.66 15.38
CA ARG A 65 20.59 -29.21 15.23
C ARG A 65 21.14 -28.89 13.87
N CYS A 66 20.35 -28.21 13.04
CA CYS A 66 20.84 -27.73 11.75
C CYS A 66 21.80 -26.54 11.94
N LYS A 67 22.73 -26.32 11.02
CA LYS A 67 23.59 -25.12 11.00
C LYS A 67 22.81 -23.80 11.05
N CYS A 68 21.56 -23.77 10.59
CA CYS A 68 20.69 -22.60 10.71
C CYS A 68 20.04 -22.44 12.10
N GLY A 69 20.41 -23.26 13.08
CA GLY A 69 19.89 -23.26 14.45
C GLY A 69 18.59 -24.04 14.66
N LYS A 70 17.91 -24.48 13.59
CA LYS A 70 16.64 -25.22 13.71
C LYS A 70 16.87 -26.67 14.16
N LEU A 71 16.12 -27.08 15.18
CA LEU A 71 16.00 -28.46 15.63
C LEU A 71 14.99 -29.23 14.77
N ILE A 72 15.36 -30.44 14.37
CA ILE A 72 14.45 -31.39 13.71
C ILE A 72 14.68 -32.80 14.26
N SER A 73 13.69 -33.68 14.10
CA SER A 73 13.79 -35.07 14.57
C SER A 73 13.66 -36.04 13.38
N HIS A 74 14.66 -36.90 13.21
CA HIS A 74 14.72 -37.90 12.13
C HIS A 74 15.45 -39.17 12.59
N ARG A 75 15.41 -40.23 11.78
CA ARG A 75 16.28 -41.40 12.01
C ARG A 75 17.69 -41.10 11.54
N LEU A 76 18.67 -41.68 12.21
CA LEU A 76 20.08 -41.52 11.84
C LEU A 76 20.38 -42.04 10.42
N SER A 77 19.75 -43.15 10.01
CA SER A 77 19.92 -43.72 8.67
C SER A 77 19.50 -42.75 7.56
N ASP A 78 18.39 -42.03 7.76
CA ASP A 78 17.83 -41.14 6.74
C ASP A 78 18.74 -39.92 6.53
N VAL A 79 19.39 -39.47 7.60
CA VAL A 79 20.40 -38.40 7.54
C VAL A 79 21.71 -38.92 6.95
N LYS A 80 22.26 -40.05 7.45
CA LYS A 80 23.52 -40.64 6.93
C LYS A 80 23.46 -40.93 5.43
N ASN A 81 22.36 -41.53 4.96
CA ASN A 81 22.16 -41.89 3.55
C ASN A 81 21.80 -40.69 2.66
N GLY A 82 21.63 -39.50 3.23
CA GLY A 82 21.40 -38.26 2.47
C GLY A 82 19.96 -38.03 2.02
N HIS A 83 18.98 -38.77 2.54
CA HIS A 83 17.56 -38.48 2.32
C HIS A 83 17.12 -37.18 3.03
N CYS A 84 17.80 -36.80 4.12
CA CYS A 84 17.63 -35.52 4.79
C CYS A 84 18.99 -34.82 5.00
N LYS A 85 19.32 -33.81 4.19
CA LYS A 85 20.62 -33.09 4.21
C LYS A 85 20.58 -31.74 4.96
N SER A 86 19.37 -31.24 5.25
CA SER A 86 19.13 -30.02 6.04
C SER A 86 17.67 -29.98 6.49
N CYS A 87 17.34 -29.08 7.41
CA CYS A 87 15.97 -28.87 7.88
C CYS A 87 15.04 -28.21 6.84
N GLY A 88 15.42 -28.25 5.55
CA GLY A 88 14.81 -27.51 4.44
C GLY A 88 15.46 -26.15 4.17
N CYS A 89 16.35 -25.66 5.05
CA CYS A 89 16.97 -24.33 4.92
C CYS A 89 17.87 -24.19 3.68
N ILE A 90 18.44 -25.28 3.16
CA ILE A 90 19.25 -25.23 1.92
C ILE A 90 18.43 -24.70 0.74
N LYS A 91 17.12 -24.97 0.68
CA LYS A 91 16.25 -24.44 -0.39
C LYS A 91 16.20 -22.90 -0.38
N PHE A 92 16.35 -22.30 0.79
CA PHE A 92 16.26 -20.85 1.01
C PHE A 92 17.63 -20.22 1.25
N ASN A 93 18.75 -20.92 1.07
CA ASN A 93 20.08 -20.30 1.20
C ASN A 93 21.09 -20.93 0.25
N ASN A 94 20.63 -21.29 -0.96
CA ASN A 94 21.47 -21.86 -2.00
C ASN A 94 22.16 -20.74 -2.81
N PRO A 95 23.50 -20.56 -2.70
CA PRO A 95 24.24 -19.54 -3.43
C PRO A 95 24.19 -19.74 -4.95
N ASN A 96 23.96 -20.97 -5.43
CA ASN A 96 23.85 -21.26 -6.86
C ASN A 96 22.50 -20.84 -7.48
N ARG A 97 21.52 -20.42 -6.66
CA ARG A 97 20.22 -19.93 -7.16
C ARG A 97 19.98 -18.44 -6.92
N ILE A 98 20.62 -17.86 -5.91
CA ILE A 98 20.33 -16.52 -5.43
C ILE A 98 21.64 -15.82 -5.05
N GLU A 99 21.87 -14.67 -5.67
CA GLU A 99 23.00 -13.78 -5.35
C GLU A 99 22.96 -13.36 -3.87
N ASN A 100 24.07 -13.50 -3.15
CA ASN A 100 24.19 -13.01 -1.78
C ASN A 100 24.40 -11.49 -1.77
N LEU A 101 23.44 -10.74 -1.21
CA LEU A 101 23.51 -9.28 -1.08
C LEU A 101 24.01 -8.83 0.30
N THR A 102 24.28 -9.74 1.23
CA THR A 102 24.74 -9.42 2.59
C THR A 102 26.00 -8.55 2.55
N GLY A 103 26.01 -7.47 3.32
CA GLY A 103 27.11 -6.49 3.38
C GLY A 103 27.09 -5.46 2.24
N LYS A 104 26.32 -5.66 1.16
CA LYS A 104 26.21 -4.67 0.09
C LYS A 104 25.36 -3.47 0.53
N LYS A 105 25.72 -2.29 0.03
CA LYS A 105 25.01 -1.03 0.26
C LYS A 105 24.24 -0.60 -0.99
N PHE A 106 22.97 -0.23 -0.83
CA PHE A 106 22.07 0.26 -1.87
C PHE A 106 21.44 1.58 -1.41
N GLY A 107 21.89 2.70 -1.97
CA GLY A 107 21.51 4.02 -1.45
C GLY A 107 21.94 4.18 0.02
N LYS A 108 20.99 4.47 0.91
CA LYS A 108 21.18 4.59 2.36
C LYS A 108 21.02 3.26 3.12
N LEU A 109 20.72 2.17 2.43
CA LEU A 109 20.43 0.87 3.02
C LEU A 109 21.63 -0.07 2.93
N THR A 110 22.07 -0.61 4.06
CA THR A 110 23.07 -1.67 4.14
C THR A 110 22.37 -2.99 4.44
N VAL A 111 22.61 -4.00 3.60
CA VAL A 111 22.01 -5.34 3.80
C VAL A 111 22.74 -6.06 4.93
N ILE A 112 21.99 -6.42 5.98
CA ILE A 112 22.49 -7.12 7.17
C ILE A 112 22.44 -8.64 6.98
N GLY A 113 21.45 -9.13 6.23
CA GLY A 113 21.28 -10.56 6.01
C GLY A 113 19.96 -10.88 5.32
N ARG A 114 19.67 -12.17 5.17
CA ARG A 114 18.47 -12.67 4.51
C ARG A 114 17.29 -12.78 5.48
N ASP A 115 16.11 -12.33 5.06
CA ASP A 115 14.87 -12.48 5.83
C ASP A 115 14.23 -13.85 5.55
N VAL A 116 14.81 -14.89 6.15
CA VAL A 116 14.41 -16.29 5.95
C VAL A 116 12.96 -16.52 6.40
N LYS A 117 12.50 -15.79 7.42
CA LYS A 117 11.14 -15.91 7.94
C LYS A 117 10.12 -15.48 6.89
N ARG A 118 10.34 -14.30 6.28
CA ARG A 118 9.45 -13.79 5.24
C ARG A 118 9.52 -14.58 3.95
N ASP A 119 10.69 -15.09 3.60
CA ASP A 119 10.84 -16.01 2.46
C ASP A 119 9.99 -17.28 2.66
N PHE A 120 10.00 -17.86 3.86
CA PHE A 120 9.20 -19.04 4.18
C PHE A 120 7.69 -18.76 4.14
N GLU A 121 7.24 -17.61 4.66
CA GLU A 121 5.85 -17.18 4.60
C GLU A 121 5.37 -16.98 3.15
N GLN A 122 6.19 -16.37 2.29
CA GLN A 122 5.85 -16.21 0.88
C GLN A 122 5.82 -17.54 0.13
N TYR A 123 6.73 -18.45 0.45
CA TYR A 123 6.77 -19.78 -0.15
C TYR A 123 5.48 -20.57 0.13
N LYS A 124 4.95 -20.51 1.37
CA LYS A 124 3.64 -21.10 1.71
C LYS A 124 2.51 -20.56 0.84
N ASN A 125 2.62 -19.30 0.42
CA ASN A 125 1.65 -18.62 -0.42
C ASN A 125 1.97 -18.75 -1.93
N GLY A 126 2.81 -19.71 -2.33
CA GLY A 126 3.16 -19.98 -3.73
C GLY A 126 4.11 -18.94 -4.37
N LYS A 127 4.72 -18.05 -3.58
CA LYS A 127 5.61 -16.99 -4.08
C LYS A 127 7.06 -17.30 -3.72
N ASN A 128 7.96 -17.19 -4.71
CA ASN A 128 9.40 -17.45 -4.54
C ASN A 128 10.24 -16.16 -4.51
N ARG A 129 9.81 -15.16 -3.73
CA ARG A 129 10.55 -13.89 -3.62
C ARG A 129 11.52 -13.91 -2.45
N VAL A 130 12.73 -13.40 -2.69
CA VAL A 130 13.81 -13.30 -1.70
C VAL A 130 13.81 -11.92 -1.06
N HIS A 131 13.80 -11.90 0.27
CA HIS A 131 13.82 -10.70 1.08
C HIS A 131 15.13 -10.58 1.86
N TRP A 132 15.55 -9.33 2.03
CA TRP A 132 16.78 -8.93 2.66
C TRP A 132 16.48 -7.95 3.78
N LEU A 133 17.06 -8.23 4.95
CA LEU A 133 17.06 -7.35 6.11
C LEU A 133 18.07 -6.24 5.88
N CYS A 134 17.61 -4.99 5.94
CA CYS A 134 18.41 -3.81 5.63
C CYS A 134 18.39 -2.82 6.80
N LYS A 135 19.55 -2.28 7.17
CA LYS A 135 19.69 -1.16 8.11
C LYS A 135 19.88 0.13 7.33
N CYS A 136 19.18 1.19 7.73
CA CYS A 136 19.39 2.51 7.16
C CYS A 136 20.49 3.27 7.90
N ASP A 137 21.25 4.10 7.20
CA ASP A 137 22.30 4.96 7.80
C ASP A 137 21.77 6.22 8.51
N CYS A 138 20.46 6.50 8.47
CA CYS A 138 19.86 7.71 9.02
C CYS A 138 19.64 7.69 10.55
N GLY A 139 20.31 6.80 11.27
CA GLY A 139 20.14 6.64 12.74
C GLY A 139 18.85 5.94 13.19
N ASN A 140 17.94 5.58 12.27
CA ASN A 140 16.77 4.77 12.61
C ASN A 140 17.19 3.33 12.89
N SER A 141 16.85 2.81 14.06
CA SER A 141 17.14 1.43 14.49
C SER A 141 16.29 0.37 13.78
N LYS A 142 15.24 0.77 13.07
CA LYS A 142 14.33 -0.14 12.36
C LYS A 142 15.02 -0.86 11.21
N ILE A 143 14.99 -2.20 11.26
CA ILE A 143 15.41 -3.08 10.17
C ILE A 143 14.26 -3.24 9.18
N LEU A 144 14.54 -3.05 7.90
CA LEU A 144 13.57 -3.19 6.81
C LEU A 144 13.73 -4.53 6.11
N SER A 145 12.62 -5.11 5.68
CA SER A 145 12.61 -6.31 4.85
C SER A 145 12.23 -5.94 3.41
N VAL A 146 13.19 -6.03 2.50
CA VAL A 146 13.10 -5.51 1.12
C VAL A 146 13.55 -6.58 0.11
N THR A 147 12.96 -6.62 -1.07
CA THR A 147 13.37 -7.59 -2.10
C THR A 147 14.68 -7.19 -2.80
N GLY A 148 15.43 -8.17 -3.28
CA GLY A 148 16.67 -7.91 -4.03
C GLY A 148 16.45 -7.07 -5.29
N TYR A 149 15.30 -7.24 -5.96
CA TYR A 149 14.90 -6.41 -7.10
C TYR A 149 14.76 -4.93 -6.70
N GLN A 150 14.06 -4.62 -5.60
CA GLN A 150 13.84 -3.24 -5.16
C GLN A 150 15.13 -2.52 -4.75
N LEU A 151 16.09 -3.27 -4.20
CA LEU A 151 17.42 -2.76 -3.87
C LEU A 151 18.21 -2.43 -5.15
N LYS A 152 18.26 -3.35 -6.11
CA LYS A 152 19.05 -3.19 -7.35
C LYS A 152 18.46 -2.17 -8.33
N SER A 153 17.13 -2.13 -8.47
CA SER A 153 16.42 -1.16 -9.31
C SER A 153 16.38 0.25 -8.70
N GLY A 154 16.68 0.38 -7.41
CA GLY A 154 16.61 1.65 -6.70
C GLY A 154 15.19 2.11 -6.34
N HIS A 155 14.17 1.24 -6.40
CA HIS A 155 12.83 1.56 -5.90
C HIS A 155 12.82 1.82 -4.39
N THR A 156 13.71 1.17 -3.62
CA THR A 156 13.83 1.37 -2.18
C THR A 156 15.26 1.77 -1.82
N LYS A 157 15.48 3.07 -1.58
CA LYS A 157 16.82 3.64 -1.30
C LYS A 157 17.06 4.00 0.17
N SER A 158 16.04 3.99 1.02
CA SER A 158 16.12 4.36 2.44
C SER A 158 14.93 3.79 3.23
N CYS A 159 14.91 3.99 4.56
CA CYS A 159 13.75 3.66 5.40
C CYS A 159 12.56 4.64 5.28
N GLY A 160 12.62 5.58 4.34
CA GLY A 160 11.70 6.71 4.22
C GLY A 160 12.31 8.05 4.65
N CYS A 161 13.42 8.02 5.39
CA CYS A 161 14.14 9.22 5.85
C CYS A 161 14.58 10.12 4.69
N TYR A 162 14.96 9.55 3.54
CA TYR A 162 15.33 10.35 2.38
C TYR A 162 14.14 11.19 1.89
N ALA A 163 12.94 10.62 1.83
CA ALA A 163 11.75 11.38 1.47
C ALA A 163 11.46 12.48 2.50
N SER A 164 11.56 12.17 3.79
CA SER A 164 11.39 13.15 4.89
C SER A 164 12.43 14.28 4.84
N GLU A 165 13.70 13.97 4.54
CA GLU A 165 14.77 14.96 4.38
C GLU A 165 14.52 15.87 3.18
N GLN A 166 14.08 15.31 2.04
CA GLN A 166 13.74 16.12 0.86
C GLN A 166 12.51 16.99 1.10
N ILE A 167 11.50 16.49 1.83
CA ILE A 167 10.34 17.27 2.27
C ILE A 167 10.79 18.40 3.22
N ALA A 168 11.64 18.11 4.21
CA ALA A 168 12.14 19.11 5.15
C ALA A 168 13.00 20.18 4.46
N LYS A 169 13.84 19.80 3.48
CA LYS A 169 14.60 20.75 2.65
C LYS A 169 13.68 21.65 1.83
N ARG A 170 12.66 21.10 1.18
CA ARG A 170 11.63 21.89 0.46
C ARG A 170 10.87 22.81 1.41
N ASN A 171 10.48 22.31 2.59
CA ASN A 171 9.77 23.10 3.59
C ASN A 171 10.63 24.27 4.11
N LYS A 172 11.95 24.11 4.26
CA LYS A 172 12.86 25.23 4.57
C LYS A 172 12.95 26.26 3.44
N VAL A 173 12.97 25.84 2.17
CA VAL A 173 13.03 26.74 1.00
C VAL A 173 11.73 27.52 0.79
N HIS A 174 10.57 26.90 1.02
CA HIS A 174 9.27 27.55 0.84
C HIS A 174 8.81 28.37 2.05
N SER A 175 9.50 28.26 3.20
CA SER A 175 9.17 29.00 4.42
C SER A 175 9.60 30.49 4.42
N ILE A 176 10.31 30.96 3.39
CA ILE A 176 10.80 32.34 3.28
C ILE A 176 10.20 33.06 2.05
N LYS A 177 9.67 32.29 1.08
CA LYS A 177 9.07 32.87 -0.11
C LYS A 177 7.76 33.55 0.23
N GLN A 178 7.53 34.70 -0.38
CA GLN A 178 6.24 35.37 -0.39
C GLN A 178 5.72 35.34 -1.81
N ASN A 179 4.41 35.16 -1.97
CA ASN A 179 3.78 35.38 -3.27
C ASN A 179 3.86 36.86 -3.65
N LEU A 180 3.83 37.13 -4.95
CA LEU A 180 3.53 38.47 -5.43
C LEU A 180 2.01 38.64 -5.37
N PHE A 181 1.56 39.66 -4.63
CA PHE A 181 0.16 40.04 -4.54
C PHE A 181 -0.09 41.30 -5.38
N ILE A 182 -1.08 41.24 -6.26
CA ILE A 182 -1.44 42.32 -7.17
C ILE A 182 -2.90 42.67 -6.89
N GLU A 183 -3.15 43.91 -6.48
CA GLU A 183 -4.51 44.43 -6.35
C GLU A 183 -5.11 44.60 -7.74
N LEU A 184 -6.24 43.93 -8.00
CA LEU A 184 -6.92 43.98 -9.30
C LEU A 184 -8.00 45.06 -9.31
N ASP A 185 -8.80 45.10 -8.25
CA ASP A 185 -9.88 46.07 -8.01
C ASP A 185 -10.10 46.24 -6.49
N GLU A 186 -11.12 47.00 -6.09
CA GLU A 186 -11.42 47.27 -4.67
C GLU A 186 -11.73 46.02 -3.84
N CYS A 187 -12.11 44.92 -4.49
CA CYS A 187 -12.58 43.69 -3.84
C CYS A 187 -11.69 42.47 -4.13
N LYS A 188 -10.74 42.54 -5.06
CA LYS A 188 -9.97 41.36 -5.53
C LYS A 188 -8.46 41.57 -5.49
N ILE A 189 -7.78 40.50 -5.09
CA ILE A 189 -6.32 40.38 -5.16
C ILE A 189 -5.95 39.15 -5.99
N ALA A 190 -5.01 39.33 -6.91
CA ALA A 190 -4.32 38.23 -7.58
C ALA A 190 -3.07 37.80 -6.79
N ILE A 191 -2.89 36.50 -6.66
CA ILE A 191 -1.73 35.85 -6.06
C ILE A 191 -0.94 35.19 -7.19
N LYS A 192 0.33 35.53 -7.33
CA LYS A 192 1.23 34.90 -8.31
C LYS A 192 2.26 33.98 -7.66
N ASP A 193 2.48 32.83 -8.28
CA ASP A 193 3.58 31.93 -7.93
C ASP A 193 4.85 32.22 -8.73
N GLU A 194 5.94 31.50 -8.43
CA GLU A 194 7.24 31.68 -9.09
C GLU A 194 7.25 31.35 -10.59
N ASN A 195 6.23 30.67 -11.10
CA ASN A 195 6.10 30.30 -12.52
C ASN A 195 5.08 31.20 -13.24
N ASP A 196 4.72 32.35 -12.64
CA ASP A 196 3.74 33.30 -13.16
C ASP A 196 2.32 32.72 -13.33
N ASN A 197 2.02 31.59 -12.66
CA ASN A 197 0.62 31.19 -12.49
C ASN A 197 -0.06 32.19 -11.58
N GLN A 198 -1.36 32.43 -11.78
CA GLN A 198 -2.15 33.35 -10.97
C GLN A 198 -3.47 32.76 -10.51
N CYS A 199 -3.90 33.11 -9.30
CA CYS A 199 -5.27 32.91 -8.82
C CYS A 199 -5.78 34.18 -8.16
N ILE A 200 -7.10 34.31 -8.04
CA ILE A 200 -7.76 35.44 -7.42
C ILE A 200 -8.43 35.04 -6.10
N ILE A 201 -8.44 35.95 -5.15
CA ILE A 201 -9.11 35.87 -3.85
C ILE A 201 -9.84 37.19 -3.56
N ASP A 202 -10.74 37.18 -2.59
CA ASP A 202 -11.31 38.41 -2.05
C ASP A 202 -10.25 39.18 -1.24
N LYS A 203 -10.22 40.50 -1.41
CA LYS A 203 -9.25 41.39 -0.77
C LYS A 203 -9.31 41.32 0.76
N GLU A 204 -10.50 41.12 1.32
CA GLU A 204 -10.71 40.96 2.77
C GLU A 204 -9.98 39.73 3.36
N ASP A 205 -9.71 38.70 2.56
CA ASP A 205 -9.04 37.48 3.02
C ASP A 205 -7.51 37.58 2.99
N TYR A 206 -6.97 38.68 2.45
CA TYR A 206 -5.54 38.89 2.24
C TYR A 206 -4.71 38.68 3.51
N ASP A 207 -5.14 39.24 4.64
CA ASP A 207 -4.38 39.20 5.89
C ASP A 207 -4.17 37.79 6.44
N ILE A 208 -5.10 36.89 6.14
CA ILE A 208 -5.01 35.47 6.50
C ILE A 208 -4.17 34.75 5.44
N ILE A 209 -4.48 34.94 4.16
CA ILE A 209 -3.89 34.19 3.05
C ILE A 209 -2.39 34.48 2.87
N LYS A 210 -1.94 35.72 3.14
CA LYS A 210 -0.53 36.14 3.00
C LYS A 210 0.45 35.42 3.92
N ASN A 211 -0.04 34.71 4.94
CA ASN A 211 0.80 33.98 5.89
C ASN A 211 1.47 32.72 5.29
N TRP A 212 1.04 32.30 4.09
CA TRP A 212 1.57 31.14 3.40
C TRP A 212 2.04 31.48 1.98
N TYR A 213 3.03 30.72 1.50
CA TYR A 213 3.39 30.69 0.09
C TYR A 213 2.53 29.66 -0.68
N TRP A 214 1.72 30.15 -1.60
CA TRP A 214 0.84 29.37 -2.44
C TRP A 214 1.48 29.06 -3.79
N ARG A 215 1.31 27.84 -4.28
CA ARG A 215 1.79 27.42 -5.60
C ARG A 215 0.75 26.58 -6.32
N LYS A 216 0.71 26.68 -7.65
CA LYS A 216 -0.17 25.84 -8.46
C LYS A 216 0.50 24.49 -8.70
N ILE A 217 -0.26 23.40 -8.57
CA ILE A 217 0.20 22.04 -8.89
C ILE A 217 -0.66 21.40 -9.96
N GLU A 218 -0.07 20.63 -10.87
CA GLU A 218 -0.82 19.93 -11.91
C GLU A 218 -1.74 18.83 -11.36
N LYS A 219 -2.89 18.63 -12.04
CA LYS A 219 -3.80 17.52 -11.77
C LYS A 219 -3.81 16.59 -12.97
N ARG A 220 -3.22 15.39 -12.81
CA ARG A 220 -3.10 14.38 -13.88
C ARG A 220 -2.37 14.92 -15.14
N GLY A 221 -1.30 15.68 -14.93
CA GLY A 221 -0.48 16.28 -16.01
C GLY A 221 -1.10 17.51 -16.68
N ASP A 222 -2.17 18.07 -16.10
CA ASP A 222 -2.84 19.28 -16.60
C ASP A 222 -2.78 20.37 -15.52
N ILE A 223 -1.98 21.41 -15.77
CA ILE A 223 -1.79 22.51 -14.83
C ILE A 223 -3.07 23.32 -14.64
N ASN A 224 -3.90 23.47 -15.68
CA ASN A 224 -5.13 24.27 -15.65
C ASN A 224 -6.22 23.65 -14.80
N LYS A 225 -6.12 22.35 -14.49
CA LYS A 225 -7.03 21.64 -13.57
C LYS A 225 -6.45 21.48 -12.17
N GLY A 226 -5.29 22.08 -11.97
CA GLY A 226 -4.50 22.03 -10.75
C GLY A 226 -5.16 22.70 -9.56
N TYR A 227 -4.66 22.45 -8.36
CA TYR A 227 -5.07 23.24 -7.19
C TYR A 227 -3.92 24.08 -6.69
N TRP A 228 -4.26 25.19 -6.06
CA TRP A 228 -3.35 26.03 -5.31
C TRP A 228 -3.13 25.46 -3.92
N ILE A 229 -1.87 25.18 -3.59
CA ILE A 229 -1.50 24.52 -2.33
C ILE A 229 -0.36 25.22 -1.60
N THR A 230 -0.30 24.99 -0.30
CA THR A 230 0.84 25.33 0.54
C THR A 230 1.22 24.13 1.42
N ASN A 231 2.49 24.10 1.86
CA ASN A 231 2.92 23.13 2.87
C ASN A 231 2.73 23.74 4.26
N VAL A 232 2.24 22.92 5.16
CA VAL A 232 1.90 23.32 6.54
C VAL A 232 3.07 23.00 7.46
N LYS A 233 3.32 23.89 8.42
CA LYS A 233 4.33 23.70 9.48
C LYS A 233 3.71 23.05 10.71
N LYS A 234 4.54 22.55 11.64
CA LYS A 234 4.06 21.83 12.83
C LYS A 234 3.32 22.74 13.83
N ASP A 235 3.65 24.03 13.80
CA ASP A 235 3.10 25.11 14.61
C ASP A 235 1.81 25.72 14.03
N ASP A 236 1.44 25.38 12.79
CA ASP A 236 0.15 25.77 12.24
C ASP A 236 -0.99 24.99 12.94
N LYS A 237 -2.19 25.56 12.98
CA LYS A 237 -3.42 24.92 13.51
C LYS A 237 -3.73 23.54 12.88
N TYR A 238 -3.21 23.27 11.69
CA TYR A 238 -3.63 22.15 10.86
C TYR A 238 -2.80 20.88 11.06
N ASN A 239 -3.46 19.75 11.34
CA ASN A 239 -2.79 18.44 11.50
C ASN A 239 -2.53 17.71 10.16
N LYS A 240 -2.29 18.45 9.08
CA LYS A 240 -2.03 17.90 7.73
C LYS A 240 -0.79 18.56 7.15
N SER A 241 -0.06 17.87 6.27
CA SER A 241 1.18 18.40 5.68
C SER A 241 0.97 19.39 4.53
N VAL A 242 -0.23 19.41 3.94
CA VAL A 242 -0.57 20.23 2.77
C VAL A 242 -1.97 20.84 2.97
N LEU A 243 -2.09 22.12 2.65
CA LEU A 243 -3.34 22.88 2.61
C LEU A 243 -3.64 23.29 1.17
N MET A 244 -4.93 23.36 0.82
CA MET A 244 -5.39 23.94 -0.44
C MET A 244 -6.06 25.28 -0.16
N ILE A 245 -5.87 26.27 -1.02
CA ILE A 245 -6.35 27.63 -0.75
C ILE A 245 -7.87 27.69 -0.58
N HIS A 246 -8.64 26.97 -1.43
CA HIS A 246 -10.09 26.90 -1.33
C HIS A 246 -10.59 26.30 -0.01
N GLN A 247 -9.78 25.47 0.67
CA GLN A 247 -10.13 24.94 1.99
C GLN A 247 -9.98 26.02 3.07
N VAL A 248 -8.96 26.87 2.95
CA VAL A 248 -8.77 28.00 3.86
C VAL A 248 -9.88 29.02 3.63
N ILE A 249 -10.19 29.38 2.38
CA ILE A 249 -11.32 30.27 2.04
C ILE A 249 -12.65 29.71 2.55
N ALA A 250 -12.88 28.40 2.42
CA ALA A 250 -14.09 27.78 2.98
C ALA A 250 -14.16 27.87 4.50
N GLU A 251 -13.04 27.72 5.21
CA GLU A 251 -12.98 27.90 6.66
C GLU A 251 -13.17 29.37 7.07
N ILE A 252 -12.66 30.33 6.29
CA ILE A 252 -12.93 31.76 6.51
C ILE A 252 -14.42 32.07 6.31
N LYS A 253 -15.03 31.52 5.25
CA LYS A 253 -16.44 31.76 4.90
C LYS A 253 -17.43 31.09 5.85
N TYR A 254 -17.18 29.84 6.24
CA TYR A 254 -18.15 29.00 6.96
C TYR A 254 -17.72 28.62 8.38
N GLY A 255 -16.50 28.99 8.81
CA GLY A 255 -15.90 28.49 10.03
C GLY A 255 -15.40 27.05 9.92
N GLU A 256 -15.14 26.43 11.08
CA GLU A 256 -14.71 25.02 11.12
C GLU A 256 -15.81 24.11 10.55
N TYR A 257 -15.42 23.25 9.60
CA TYR A 257 -16.34 22.32 8.94
C TYR A 257 -15.79 20.89 8.96
N ASP A 258 -16.71 19.92 9.03
CA ASP A 258 -16.35 18.51 8.95
C ASP A 258 -15.95 18.11 7.52
N SER A 259 -14.65 18.08 7.30
CA SER A 259 -14.03 17.67 6.02
C SER A 259 -14.34 16.23 5.58
N LYS A 260 -14.91 15.38 6.46
CA LYS A 260 -15.34 14.01 6.07
C LYS A 260 -16.68 14.01 5.36
N SER A 261 -17.59 14.91 5.75
CA SER A 261 -18.94 14.98 5.19
C SER A 261 -19.09 16.04 4.09
N LYS A 262 -18.35 17.15 4.22
CA LYS A 262 -18.40 18.28 3.29
C LYS A 262 -17.03 18.56 2.68
N VAL A 263 -17.04 18.79 1.38
CA VAL A 263 -15.86 19.21 0.60
C VAL A 263 -16.14 20.58 -0.01
N PRO A 264 -15.24 21.57 0.13
CA PRO A 264 -15.38 22.81 -0.58
C PRO A 264 -15.15 22.58 -2.08
N ASP A 265 -16.05 23.12 -2.89
CA ASP A 265 -16.09 22.99 -4.34
C ASP A 265 -16.15 24.37 -4.99
N HIS A 266 -15.52 24.49 -6.16
CA HIS A 266 -15.58 25.66 -7.02
C HIS A 266 -16.82 25.57 -7.91
N LEU A 267 -17.79 26.47 -7.73
CA LEU A 267 -19.01 26.50 -8.55
C LEU A 267 -18.69 26.62 -10.04
N SER A 268 -17.74 27.49 -10.38
CA SER A 268 -17.23 27.72 -11.73
C SER A 268 -16.40 26.57 -12.30
N ARG A 269 -15.92 25.66 -11.43
CA ARG A 269 -14.84 24.68 -11.68
C ARG A 269 -13.48 25.29 -12.03
N ASP A 270 -13.37 26.62 -12.02
CA ASP A 270 -12.11 27.31 -12.14
C ASP A 270 -11.41 27.31 -10.79
N THR A 271 -10.31 26.57 -10.72
CA THR A 271 -9.48 26.45 -9.52
C THR A 271 -8.60 27.67 -9.26
N ASP A 272 -8.51 28.58 -10.23
CA ASP A 272 -7.81 29.86 -10.08
C ASP A 272 -8.73 30.95 -9.49
N ASP A 273 -10.05 30.77 -9.50
CA ASP A 273 -10.96 31.68 -8.79
C ASP A 273 -11.30 31.16 -7.40
N ASN A 274 -10.59 31.66 -6.40
CA ASN A 274 -10.76 31.27 -5.00
C ASN A 274 -11.49 32.34 -4.18
N ARG A 275 -12.28 33.20 -4.83
CA ARG A 275 -13.21 34.10 -4.13
C ARG A 275 -14.27 33.30 -3.39
N LYS A 276 -14.71 33.79 -2.24
CA LYS A 276 -15.79 33.22 -1.41
C LYS A 276 -17.05 32.96 -2.20
N CYS A 277 -17.41 33.84 -3.14
CA CYS A 277 -18.57 33.65 -4.00
C CYS A 277 -18.50 32.33 -4.79
N ASN A 278 -17.30 31.91 -5.22
CA ASN A 278 -17.09 30.68 -5.98
C ASN A 278 -17.00 29.42 -5.10
N ILE A 279 -16.80 29.55 -3.78
CA ILE A 279 -16.54 28.42 -2.87
C ILE A 279 -17.78 28.01 -2.07
N TYR A 280 -18.21 26.76 -2.23
CA TYR A 280 -19.35 26.18 -1.51
C TYR A 280 -19.02 24.81 -0.91
N LEU A 281 -19.49 24.57 0.31
CA LEU A 281 -19.42 23.26 0.94
C LEU A 281 -20.47 22.32 0.35
N LYS A 282 -20.02 21.28 -0.35
CA LYS A 282 -20.88 20.27 -0.97
C LYS A 282 -20.63 18.89 -0.38
N SER A 283 -21.64 18.03 -0.44
CA SER A 283 -21.42 16.59 -0.26
C SER A 283 -20.60 16.04 -1.43
N ASN A 284 -19.91 14.91 -1.26
CA ASN A 284 -19.22 14.24 -2.36
C ASN A 284 -20.15 13.92 -3.55
N GLN A 285 -21.41 13.62 -3.27
CA GLN A 285 -22.42 13.36 -4.29
C GLN A 285 -22.75 14.63 -5.08
N SER A 286 -23.09 15.72 -4.37
CA SER A 286 -23.41 17.00 -5.00
C SER A 286 -22.22 17.56 -5.78
N ASN A 287 -20.99 17.38 -5.26
CA ASN A 287 -19.76 17.72 -5.98
C ASN A 287 -19.63 16.91 -7.29
N SER A 288 -19.98 15.63 -7.29
CA SER A 288 -19.94 14.80 -8.50
C SER A 288 -20.93 15.25 -9.59
N HIS A 289 -21.96 16.01 -9.23
CA HIS A 289 -22.88 16.63 -10.18
C HIS A 289 -22.21 17.82 -10.89
N ASN A 290 -21.26 18.50 -10.23
CA ASN A 290 -20.49 19.61 -10.78
C ASN A 290 -19.24 19.13 -11.54
N ARG A 291 -19.42 18.58 -12.75
CA ARG A 291 -18.28 18.03 -13.52
C ARG A 291 -18.33 18.38 -15.00
N GLY A 292 -17.16 18.62 -15.58
CA GLY A 292 -17.00 18.77 -17.03
C GLY A 292 -17.16 17.44 -17.78
N LEU A 293 -17.30 17.55 -19.11
CA LEU A 293 -17.44 16.40 -20.00
C LEU A 293 -16.18 15.52 -19.96
N SER A 294 -16.38 14.20 -19.87
CA SER A 294 -15.27 13.24 -19.88
C SER A 294 -14.63 13.15 -21.27
N LYS A 295 -13.29 13.04 -21.33
CA LYS A 295 -12.55 12.80 -22.60
C LYS A 295 -12.98 11.52 -23.32
N ALA A 296 -13.50 10.53 -22.59
CA ALA A 296 -13.99 9.27 -23.15
C ALA A 296 -15.45 9.34 -23.62
N ASN A 297 -16.13 10.47 -23.41
CA ASN A 297 -17.52 10.65 -23.85
C ASN A 297 -17.54 10.81 -25.37
N THR A 298 -18.35 9.99 -26.05
CA THR A 298 -18.49 9.99 -27.51
C THR A 298 -19.84 10.53 -27.99
N SER A 299 -20.79 10.77 -27.07
CA SER A 299 -22.13 11.25 -27.38
C SER A 299 -22.26 12.78 -27.30
N GLY A 300 -21.23 13.46 -26.78
CA GLY A 300 -21.27 14.89 -26.47
C GLY A 300 -22.07 15.24 -25.21
N LYS A 301 -22.66 14.25 -24.52
CA LYS A 301 -23.49 14.48 -23.33
C LYS A 301 -23.30 13.39 -22.28
N THR A 302 -23.07 13.79 -21.03
CA THR A 302 -22.98 12.82 -19.93
C THR A 302 -24.31 12.09 -19.75
N GLY A 303 -24.26 10.76 -19.59
CA GLY A 303 -25.46 9.95 -19.35
C GLY A 303 -26.30 9.67 -20.60
N VAL A 304 -25.75 9.90 -21.79
CA VAL A 304 -26.33 9.49 -23.08
C VAL A 304 -25.33 8.57 -23.79
N SER A 305 -25.79 7.41 -24.26
CA SER A 305 -24.93 6.45 -24.97
C SER A 305 -25.71 5.63 -26.00
N TYR A 306 -25.08 5.29 -27.10
CA TYR A 306 -25.68 4.44 -28.14
C TYR A 306 -25.64 2.96 -27.73
N ASN A 307 -26.81 2.33 -27.64
CA ASN A 307 -26.95 0.90 -27.38
C ASN A 307 -26.96 0.13 -28.71
N LYS A 308 -25.83 -0.51 -29.04
CA LYS A 308 -25.65 -1.26 -30.30
C LYS A 308 -26.61 -2.44 -30.46
N GLN A 309 -27.05 -3.08 -29.38
CA GLN A 309 -27.96 -4.22 -29.45
C GLN A 309 -29.39 -3.78 -29.80
N LYS A 310 -29.82 -2.64 -29.24
CA LYS A 310 -31.14 -2.07 -29.51
C LYS A 310 -31.18 -1.20 -30.78
N GLY A 311 -30.01 -0.73 -31.23
CA GLY A 311 -29.91 0.28 -32.29
C GLY A 311 -30.42 1.67 -31.87
N LEU A 312 -30.50 1.96 -30.56
CA LEU A 312 -31.12 3.17 -30.00
C LEU A 312 -30.15 3.93 -29.08
N TRP A 313 -30.32 5.24 -28.98
CA TRP A 313 -29.69 6.11 -27.99
C TRP A 313 -30.40 6.01 -26.64
N THR A 314 -29.71 5.55 -25.63
CA THR A 314 -30.24 5.44 -24.26
C THR A 314 -29.79 6.62 -23.42
N ALA A 315 -30.74 7.28 -22.75
CA ALA A 315 -30.48 8.32 -21.75
C ALA A 315 -30.75 7.79 -20.34
N TYR A 316 -29.88 8.15 -19.39
CA TYR A 316 -30.00 7.77 -17.98
C TYR A 316 -29.42 8.85 -17.07
N ILE A 317 -29.82 8.86 -15.79
CA ILE A 317 -29.27 9.73 -14.75
C ILE A 317 -29.13 9.02 -13.42
N THR A 318 -28.03 9.25 -12.72
CA THR A 318 -27.79 8.63 -11.41
C THR A 318 -28.01 9.68 -10.33
N VAL A 319 -28.96 9.44 -9.44
CA VAL A 319 -29.30 10.30 -8.31
C VAL A 319 -29.43 9.41 -7.08
N ASN A 320 -28.86 9.80 -5.94
CA ASN A 320 -28.92 9.01 -4.70
C ASN A 320 -28.47 7.55 -4.90
N TYR A 321 -27.36 7.35 -5.61
CA TYR A 321 -26.79 6.03 -5.94
C TYR A 321 -27.68 5.12 -6.79
N LYS A 322 -28.83 5.62 -7.28
CA LYS A 322 -29.74 4.89 -8.14
C LYS A 322 -29.72 5.46 -9.55
N THR A 323 -29.45 4.61 -10.53
CA THR A 323 -29.54 4.98 -11.94
C THR A 323 -30.98 4.87 -12.42
N ILE A 324 -31.52 5.99 -12.88
CA ILE A 324 -32.85 6.15 -13.45
C ILE A 324 -32.70 6.11 -14.97
N HIS A 325 -33.38 5.16 -15.62
CA HIS A 325 -33.50 5.13 -17.07
C HIS A 325 -34.49 6.22 -17.50
N LEU A 326 -34.07 7.10 -18.41
CA LEU A 326 -34.88 8.22 -18.89
C LEU A 326 -35.62 7.90 -20.20
N GLY A 327 -35.12 6.91 -20.94
CA GLY A 327 -35.71 6.42 -22.19
C GLY A 327 -34.66 5.93 -23.18
N ASP A 328 -35.17 5.24 -24.21
CA ASP A 328 -34.43 4.85 -25.41
C ASP A 328 -35.02 5.63 -26.60
N PHE A 329 -34.16 6.18 -27.46
CA PHE A 329 -34.54 7.11 -28.53
C PHE A 329 -33.85 6.72 -29.84
N SER A 330 -34.53 6.88 -30.97
CA SER A 330 -33.90 6.68 -32.29
C SER A 330 -32.91 7.79 -32.63
N ASP A 331 -33.18 9.02 -32.19
CA ASP A 331 -32.38 10.22 -32.43
C ASP A 331 -31.56 10.65 -31.20
N LEU A 332 -30.31 11.05 -31.43
CA LEU A 332 -29.38 11.48 -30.39
C LEU A 332 -29.88 12.74 -29.67
N ASN A 333 -30.39 13.72 -30.41
CA ASN A 333 -30.80 15.00 -29.82
C ASN A 333 -31.99 14.83 -28.89
N ASN A 334 -32.91 13.91 -29.19
CA ASN A 334 -34.02 13.57 -28.30
C ASN A 334 -33.53 12.97 -26.97
N ALA A 335 -32.54 12.07 -27.01
CA ALA A 335 -31.91 11.53 -25.80
C ALA A 335 -31.21 12.63 -24.98
N ILE A 336 -30.47 13.53 -25.65
CA ILE A 336 -29.81 14.68 -25.02
C ILE A 336 -30.83 15.61 -24.36
N ARG A 337 -31.91 15.99 -25.06
CA ARG A 337 -32.97 16.84 -24.49
C ARG A 337 -33.60 16.22 -23.24
N LYS A 338 -33.88 14.91 -23.28
CA LYS A 338 -34.42 14.21 -22.10
C LYS A 338 -33.44 14.23 -20.93
N ARG A 339 -32.14 14.06 -21.22
CA ARG A 339 -31.07 14.15 -20.23
C ARG A 339 -30.96 15.56 -19.63
N ILE A 340 -30.97 16.62 -20.44
CA ILE A 340 -30.93 18.02 -19.98
C ILE A 340 -32.13 18.34 -19.08
N ASN A 341 -33.33 17.89 -19.45
CA ASN A 341 -34.52 18.10 -18.62
C ASN A 341 -34.42 17.40 -17.26
N ALA A 342 -33.82 16.21 -17.23
CA ALA A 342 -33.55 15.52 -15.97
C ALA A 342 -32.48 16.24 -15.14
N GLU A 343 -31.43 16.78 -15.76
CA GLU A 343 -30.40 17.58 -15.08
C GLU A 343 -30.99 18.81 -14.40
N LYS A 344 -31.85 19.56 -15.11
CA LYS A 344 -32.59 20.69 -14.52
C LYS A 344 -33.45 20.25 -13.33
N LYS A 345 -34.17 19.12 -13.48
CA LYS A 345 -35.03 18.57 -12.42
C LYS A 345 -34.25 18.19 -11.15
N TYR A 346 -33.03 17.68 -11.29
CA TYR A 346 -32.21 17.19 -10.18
C TYR A 346 -31.06 18.11 -9.77
N GLY A 347 -30.98 19.33 -10.34
CA GLY A 347 -29.97 20.33 -9.98
C GLY A 347 -28.53 19.97 -10.38
N PHE A 348 -28.34 19.40 -11.59
CA PHE A 348 -27.01 19.09 -12.11
C PHE A 348 -26.43 20.28 -12.87
N THR A 349 -25.20 20.66 -12.53
CA THR A 349 -24.39 21.58 -13.32
C THR A 349 -23.25 20.78 -13.93
N CYS A 350 -23.45 20.13 -15.07
CA CYS A 350 -22.45 19.28 -15.71
C CYS A 350 -22.25 19.59 -17.20
N ASP A 351 -21.18 19.05 -17.76
CA ASP A 351 -20.76 19.28 -19.14
C ASP A 351 -20.53 20.78 -19.37
N ASP A 352 -21.26 21.40 -20.31
CA ASP A 352 -21.13 22.82 -20.66
C ASP A 352 -21.86 23.76 -19.68
N ILE A 353 -22.72 23.23 -18.82
CA ILE A 353 -23.44 24.03 -17.81
C ILE A 353 -22.57 24.12 -16.57
N VAL A 354 -22.21 25.35 -16.20
CA VAL A 354 -21.44 25.69 -15.00
C VAL A 354 -22.37 26.38 -14.00
N ALA A 355 -22.14 26.19 -12.70
CA ALA A 355 -22.94 26.90 -11.70
C ALA A 355 -22.58 28.39 -11.71
N ASP A 356 -23.60 29.25 -11.71
CA ASP A 356 -23.39 30.67 -11.47
C ASP A 356 -22.99 30.90 -10.00
N TYR A 357 -22.24 31.96 -9.76
CA TYR A 357 -21.64 32.27 -8.47
C TYR A 357 -21.37 33.76 -8.26
N ASP A 358 -21.46 34.59 -9.31
CA ASP A 358 -21.37 36.05 -9.22
C ASP A 358 -22.78 36.67 -9.12
N GLU A 359 -23.73 36.00 -8.44
CA GLU A 359 -25.01 36.60 -8.08
C GLU A 359 -24.76 37.71 -7.06
N VAL A 360 -24.71 38.94 -7.59
CA VAL A 360 -24.64 40.22 -6.90
C VAL A 360 -25.65 40.24 -5.76
N MET A 361 -25.19 40.69 -4.60
CA MET A 361 -25.97 41.10 -3.42
C MET A 361 -27.08 42.09 -3.82
N ASN A 362 -28.19 41.57 -4.33
CA ASN A 362 -29.44 42.29 -4.57
C ASN A 362 -30.59 41.49 -3.96
N GLU A 363 -30.61 41.40 -2.64
CA GLU A 363 -31.83 41.26 -1.82
C GLU A 363 -31.57 41.74 -0.39
#